data_AF-A0A956C8C6-F1
#
_entry.id   AF-A0A956C8C6-F1
#
_cell.length_a   1.000
_cell.length_b   1.000
_cell.length_c   1.000
_cell.angle_alpha   90.00
_cell.angle_beta   90.00
_cell.angle_gamma   90.00
#
_symmetry.space_group_name_H-M   'P 1'
#
loop_
_entity.id
_entity.type
_entity.pdbx_description
1 polymer ?
#
loop_
_entity_poly.entity_id
_entity_poly.type
_entity_poly.pdbx_seq_one_letter_code
_entity_poly.pdbx_strand_id
1 'polypeptide(L)'
;MALELDAFDEIVEQRSQTEDLERVLSEAFDRLENQELLAHAWLLWGRLKSMHGNIAEARDSFEMALVIAEEAGLERLAIEAQARANSSRAHLGDEVKLELHDVDDPKLQADLLVSEASLRYAAGRPHEALSVSLRAEKLYAAADNLHGLVTAKTGTALCYFEFGRYEDAARSVEEADRLSDGRFEHLFAYRRVTLARTLHAQGETRAAADAYREGRELYHRLGNALMAGYTDMWEGESALAERRFTEAIALFESAGAAFESAKNREAEALATAARALAHQMDGQSATAQVLASRVDRGACDHPAAIAVIDVRRAQLSGDQGLLESARARLGPDGRLLAETSEPYRLALNLLEQATPAATPSTPPILIGPGFEWVRSDGQLHPVPNGHKVRTLLSVVFEERQRNPGAWVPIETLYEKLWAGERMRPASRTNRLNVMISRLRRLGLGKRLERSPEGLRLDPSIGFVIGG
;
A
#
# COMPACT_ATOMS: atom_id res chain seq x y z
N MET A 1 -8.43 -19.56 34.72
CA MET A 1 -7.23 -18.76 34.45
C MET A 1 -6.47 -19.17 33.19
N ALA A 2 -5.77 -20.31 33.09
CA ALA A 2 -5.18 -20.71 31.79
C ALA A 2 -6.25 -20.99 30.70
N LEU A 3 -7.33 -21.69 31.05
CA LEU A 3 -8.54 -21.83 30.24
C LEU A 3 -9.29 -20.50 29.99
N GLU A 4 -8.98 -19.45 30.75
CA GLU A 4 -9.56 -18.12 30.52
C GLU A 4 -8.74 -17.33 29.51
N LEU A 5 -7.45 -17.63 29.30
CA LEU A 5 -6.57 -16.92 28.34
C LEU A 5 -6.83 -17.31 26.88
N ASP A 6 -7.04 -18.60 26.58
CA ASP A 6 -7.45 -19.03 25.22
C ASP A 6 -8.84 -18.47 24.86
N ALA A 7 -9.76 -18.50 25.83
CA ALA A 7 -11.05 -17.83 25.70
C ALA A 7 -10.90 -16.30 25.59
N PHE A 8 -9.83 -15.73 26.15
CA PHE A 8 -9.56 -14.29 26.08
C PHE A 8 -9.07 -13.87 24.70
N ASP A 9 -8.14 -14.64 24.09
CA ASP A 9 -7.72 -14.43 22.69
C ASP A 9 -8.96 -14.49 21.77
N GLU A 10 -9.85 -15.46 22.00
CA GLU A 10 -11.10 -15.57 21.25
C GLU A 10 -12.06 -14.38 21.52
N ILE A 11 -12.12 -13.87 22.75
CA ILE A 11 -12.91 -12.68 23.12
C ILE A 11 -12.36 -11.41 22.47
N VAL A 12 -11.04 -11.21 22.45
CA VAL A 12 -10.40 -10.06 21.79
C VAL A 12 -10.64 -10.12 20.28
N GLU A 13 -10.61 -11.32 19.69
CA GLU A 13 -10.85 -11.52 18.26
C GLU A 13 -12.33 -11.39 17.86
N GLN A 14 -13.27 -11.72 18.75
CA GLN A 14 -14.72 -11.77 18.44
C GLN A 14 -15.53 -10.56 18.90
N ARG A 15 -15.12 -9.83 19.94
CA ARG A 15 -15.95 -8.75 20.52
C ARG A 15 -15.59 -7.37 20.02
N SER A 16 -16.57 -6.69 19.44
CA SER A 16 -16.58 -5.24 19.15
C SER A 16 -16.75 -4.36 20.40
N GLN A 17 -16.69 -4.93 21.62
CA GLN A 17 -16.86 -4.20 22.89
C GLN A 17 -15.51 -3.98 23.57
N THR A 18 -14.68 -3.15 22.95
CA THR A 18 -13.31 -2.90 23.38
C THR A 18 -13.21 -2.13 24.71
N GLU A 19 -14.20 -1.30 25.03
CA GLU A 19 -14.23 -0.51 26.28
C GLU A 19 -14.33 -1.40 27.54
N ASP A 20 -15.13 -2.47 27.47
CA ASP A 20 -15.23 -3.43 28.56
C ASP A 20 -13.93 -4.21 28.74
N LEU A 21 -13.21 -4.50 27.66
CA LEU A 21 -11.94 -5.19 27.70
C LEU A 21 -10.84 -4.31 28.32
N GLU A 22 -10.79 -3.03 27.96
CA GLU A 22 -9.87 -2.07 28.60
C GLU A 22 -10.15 -1.94 30.10
N ARG A 23 -11.41 -1.86 30.50
CA ARG A 23 -11.75 -1.80 31.93
C ARG A 23 -11.34 -3.08 32.65
N VAL A 24 -11.63 -4.25 32.08
CA VAL A 24 -11.29 -5.56 32.67
C VAL A 24 -9.78 -5.74 32.80
N LEU A 25 -9.00 -5.43 31.77
CA LEU A 25 -7.54 -5.55 31.82
C LEU A 25 -6.93 -4.55 32.81
N SER A 26 -7.44 -3.31 32.85
CA SER A 26 -7.02 -2.30 33.83
C SER A 26 -7.25 -2.75 35.27
N GLU A 27 -8.45 -3.27 35.59
CA GLU A 27 -8.76 -3.83 36.90
C GLU A 27 -7.95 -5.10 37.23
N ALA A 28 -7.54 -5.86 36.22
CA ALA A 28 -6.74 -7.07 36.38
C ALA A 28 -5.29 -6.75 36.74
N PHE A 29 -4.68 -5.71 36.16
CA PHE A 29 -3.28 -5.35 36.43
C PHE A 29 -2.99 -5.15 37.93
N ASP A 30 -3.93 -4.57 38.68
CA ASP A 30 -3.79 -4.35 40.13
C ASP A 30 -3.88 -5.63 40.97
N ARG A 31 -4.35 -6.74 40.39
CA ARG A 31 -4.64 -8.00 41.11
C ARG A 31 -3.76 -9.17 40.67
N LEU A 32 -3.03 -9.03 39.56
CA LEU A 32 -2.20 -10.10 39.01
C LEU A 32 -0.83 -10.15 39.72
N GLU A 33 -0.69 -11.07 40.67
CA GLU A 33 0.61 -11.36 41.32
C GLU A 33 1.47 -12.33 40.49
N ASN A 34 0.87 -13.09 39.58
CA ASN A 34 1.56 -14.06 38.73
C ASN A 34 2.16 -13.35 37.50
N GLN A 35 3.49 -13.40 37.37
CA GLN A 35 4.26 -12.74 36.30
C GLN A 35 3.86 -13.22 34.89
N GLU A 36 3.53 -14.50 34.71
CA GLU A 36 3.10 -15.04 33.41
C GLU A 36 1.78 -14.41 32.96
N LEU A 37 0.80 -14.35 33.86
CA LEU A 37 -0.49 -13.72 33.56
C LEU A 37 -0.34 -12.22 33.35
N LEU A 38 0.55 -11.58 34.10
CA LEU A 38 0.83 -10.16 33.98
C LEU A 38 1.44 -9.82 32.61
N ALA A 39 2.42 -10.61 32.15
CA ALA A 39 3.01 -10.45 30.82
C ALA A 39 1.97 -10.71 29.71
N HIS A 40 1.12 -11.73 29.85
CA HIS A 40 0.01 -11.97 28.93
C HIS A 40 -0.99 -10.80 28.88
N ALA A 41 -1.35 -10.23 30.04
CA ALA A 41 -2.25 -9.09 30.13
C ALA A 41 -1.66 -7.86 29.41
N TRP A 42 -0.36 -7.58 29.57
CA TRP A 42 0.33 -6.52 28.85
C TRP A 42 0.40 -6.75 27.34
N LEU A 43 0.63 -7.99 26.91
CA LEU A 43 0.59 -8.36 25.50
C LEU A 43 -0.80 -8.12 24.88
N LEU A 44 -1.85 -8.53 25.58
CA LEU A 44 -3.24 -8.32 25.16
C LEU A 44 -3.61 -6.83 25.12
N TRP A 45 -3.17 -6.07 26.13
CA TRP A 45 -3.34 -4.62 26.16
C TRP A 45 -2.66 -3.95 24.96
N GLY A 46 -1.43 -4.36 24.65
CA GLY A 46 -0.72 -3.87 23.46
C GLY A 46 -1.46 -4.17 22.15
N ARG A 47 -2.03 -5.37 22.00
CA ARG A 47 -2.85 -5.73 20.83
C ARG A 47 -4.10 -4.85 20.73
N LEU A 48 -4.79 -4.62 21.85
CA LEU A 48 -5.98 -3.78 21.91
C LEU A 48 -5.65 -2.32 21.52
N LYS A 49 -4.58 -1.75 22.09
CA LYS A 49 -4.10 -0.41 21.71
C LYS A 49 -3.73 -0.33 20.24
N SER A 50 -3.09 -1.37 19.68
CA SER A 50 -2.78 -1.44 18.26
C SER A 50 -4.05 -1.48 17.39
N MET A 51 -5.07 -2.24 17.80
CA MET A 51 -6.37 -2.30 17.11
C MET A 51 -7.09 -0.95 17.11
N HIS A 52 -6.92 -0.13 18.15
CA HIS A 52 -7.42 1.26 18.21
C HIS A 52 -6.53 2.27 17.48
N GLY A 53 -5.41 1.85 16.92
CA GLY A 53 -4.45 2.75 16.27
C GLY A 53 -3.58 3.55 17.24
N ASN A 54 -3.60 3.23 18.55
CA ASN A 54 -2.74 3.82 19.57
C ASN A 54 -1.35 3.13 19.56
N ILE A 55 -0.62 3.26 18.44
CA ILE A 55 0.60 2.47 18.17
C ILE A 55 1.72 2.72 19.21
N ALA A 56 1.84 3.95 19.73
CA ALA A 56 2.82 4.26 20.78
C ALA A 56 2.49 3.53 22.11
N GLU A 57 1.24 3.59 22.55
CA GLU A 57 0.81 2.87 23.76
C GLU A 57 0.92 1.35 23.56
N ALA A 58 0.64 0.86 22.34
CA ALA A 58 0.82 -0.54 21.98
C ALA A 58 2.28 -0.98 22.14
N ARG A 59 3.23 -0.20 21.59
CA ARG A 59 4.67 -0.43 21.76
C ARG A 59 5.04 -0.52 23.23
N ASP A 60 4.68 0.48 24.03
CA ASP A 60 5.07 0.56 25.44
C ASP A 60 4.53 -0.66 26.22
N SER A 61 3.34 -1.12 25.86
CA SER A 61 2.72 -2.31 26.46
C SER A 61 3.42 -3.61 26.06
N PHE A 62 3.82 -3.74 24.79
CA PHE A 62 4.61 -4.88 24.33
C PHE A 62 6.01 -4.90 24.95
N GLU A 63 6.64 -3.74 25.14
CA GLU A 63 7.92 -3.62 25.85
C GLU A 63 7.79 -4.01 27.32
N MET A 64 6.68 -3.64 27.98
CA MET A 64 6.41 -4.08 29.34
C MET A 64 6.20 -5.60 29.42
N ALA A 65 5.44 -6.18 28.48
CA ALA A 65 5.26 -7.63 28.39
C ALA A 65 6.59 -8.36 28.19
N LEU A 66 7.48 -7.80 27.36
CA LEU A 66 8.82 -8.35 27.12
C LEU A 66 9.65 -8.38 28.41
N VAL A 67 9.77 -7.24 29.10
CA VAL A 67 10.57 -7.15 30.34
C VAL A 67 10.10 -8.18 31.37
N ILE A 68 8.79 -8.24 31.61
CA ILE A 68 8.20 -9.18 32.58
C ILE A 68 8.44 -10.63 32.17
N ALA A 69 8.29 -10.94 30.88
CA ALA A 69 8.52 -12.29 30.36
C ALA A 69 10.01 -12.71 30.49
N GLU A 70 10.95 -11.81 30.23
CA GLU A 70 12.39 -12.06 30.40
C GLU A 70 12.75 -12.31 31.86
N GLU A 71 12.27 -11.47 32.78
CA GLU A 71 12.51 -11.60 34.22
C GLU A 71 11.93 -12.90 34.79
N ALA A 72 10.77 -13.34 34.26
CA ALA A 72 10.12 -14.58 34.65
C ALA A 72 10.66 -15.83 33.93
N GLY A 73 11.60 -15.69 32.98
CA GLY A 73 12.14 -16.81 32.20
C GLY A 73 11.14 -17.42 31.21
N LEU A 74 10.15 -16.64 30.77
CA LEU A 74 9.09 -17.05 29.84
C LEU A 74 9.52 -16.82 28.38
N GLU A 75 10.50 -17.59 27.93
CA GLU A 75 11.17 -17.43 26.63
C GLU A 75 10.21 -17.25 25.45
N ARG A 76 9.17 -18.10 25.36
CA ARG A 76 8.16 -18.03 24.30
C ARG A 76 7.45 -16.68 24.26
N LEU A 77 7.04 -16.18 25.43
CA LEU A 77 6.27 -14.95 25.56
C LEU A 77 7.16 -13.72 25.32
N ALA A 78 8.42 -13.77 25.76
CA ALA A 78 9.42 -12.75 25.47
C ALA A 78 9.66 -12.62 23.95
N ILE A 79 9.84 -13.74 23.24
CA ILE A 79 10.00 -13.75 21.77
C ILE A 79 8.79 -13.10 21.08
N GLU A 80 7.57 -13.43 21.49
CA GLU A 80 6.36 -12.84 20.92
C GLU A 80 6.26 -11.33 21.20
N ALA A 81 6.44 -10.94 22.47
CA ALA A 81 6.38 -9.54 22.88
C ALA A 81 7.43 -8.69 22.16
N GLN A 82 8.65 -9.21 22.00
CA GLN A 82 9.72 -8.55 21.25
C GLN A 82 9.35 -8.34 19.78
N ALA A 83 8.78 -9.34 19.11
CA ALA A 83 8.35 -9.22 17.72
C ALA A 83 7.24 -8.16 17.54
N ARG A 84 6.28 -8.10 18.47
CA ARG A 84 5.18 -7.11 18.45
C ARG A 84 5.66 -5.69 18.77
N ALA A 85 6.56 -5.54 19.75
CA ALA A 85 7.21 -4.26 20.06
C ALA A 85 7.98 -3.74 18.85
N ASN A 86 8.76 -4.61 18.21
CA ASN A 86 9.51 -4.30 16.99
C ASN A 86 8.59 -3.88 15.83
N SER A 87 7.49 -4.61 15.59
CA SER A 87 6.50 -4.21 14.59
C SER A 87 5.94 -2.81 14.89
N SER A 88 5.63 -2.51 16.15
CA SER A 88 5.08 -1.20 16.55
C SER A 88 6.11 -0.07 16.39
N ARG A 89 7.36 -0.31 16.77
CA ARG A 89 8.51 0.59 16.55
C ARG A 89 8.66 0.94 15.06
N ALA A 90 8.63 -0.04 14.17
CA ALA A 90 8.75 0.24 12.75
C ALA A 90 7.55 1.01 12.17
N HIS A 91 6.33 0.80 12.70
CA HIS A 91 5.19 1.64 12.32
C HIS A 91 5.35 3.10 12.79
N LEU A 92 6.10 3.33 13.86
CA LEU A 92 6.49 4.66 14.34
C LEU A 92 7.72 5.22 13.61
N GLY A 93 8.32 4.47 12.68
CA GLY A 93 9.51 4.88 11.93
C GLY A 93 10.85 4.62 12.62
N ASP A 94 10.86 3.91 13.76
CA ASP A 94 12.08 3.56 14.46
C ASP A 94 12.89 2.51 13.66
N GLU A 95 14.22 2.58 13.72
CA GLU A 95 15.09 1.54 13.15
C GLU A 95 15.00 0.27 14.00
N VAL A 96 14.58 -0.84 13.37
CA VAL A 96 14.34 -2.11 14.05
C VAL A 96 15.26 -3.18 13.48
N LYS A 97 16.04 -3.82 14.36
CA LYS A 97 16.76 -5.06 14.04
C LYS A 97 15.92 -6.25 14.45
N LEU A 98 15.73 -7.16 13.50
CA LEU A 98 15.06 -8.44 13.73
C LEU A 98 16.10 -9.48 14.09
N GLU A 99 15.98 -10.02 15.30
CA GLU A 99 16.62 -11.28 15.66
C GLU A 99 15.56 -12.37 15.49
N LEU A 100 15.79 -13.23 14.49
CA LEU A 100 14.95 -14.40 14.30
C LEU A 100 15.45 -15.50 15.20
N HIS A 101 14.62 -15.92 16.14
CA HIS A 101 14.84 -17.13 16.91
C HIS A 101 14.37 -18.33 16.11
N ASP A 102 15.15 -19.41 16.12
CA ASP A 102 14.66 -20.69 15.65
C ASP A 102 13.79 -21.28 16.76
N VAL A 103 12.49 -21.43 16.48
CA VAL A 103 11.50 -21.85 17.47
C VAL A 103 10.82 -23.11 16.94
N ASP A 104 10.78 -24.15 17.77
CA ASP A 104 10.18 -25.44 17.42
C ASP A 104 8.64 -25.41 17.37
N ASP A 105 7.99 -24.32 17.81
CA ASP A 105 6.54 -24.12 17.72
C ASP A 105 6.16 -23.50 16.34
N PRO A 106 5.46 -24.24 15.47
CA PRO A 106 5.09 -23.75 14.14
C PRO A 106 4.18 -22.52 14.15
N LYS A 107 3.33 -22.36 15.17
CA LYS A 107 2.43 -21.20 15.31
C LYS A 107 3.25 -19.96 15.65
N LEU A 108 4.11 -20.04 16.66
CA LEU A 108 4.98 -18.93 17.03
C LEU A 108 5.95 -18.58 15.89
N GLN A 109 6.51 -19.58 15.21
CA GLN A 109 7.34 -19.36 14.03
C GLN A 109 6.57 -18.61 12.93
N ALA A 110 5.30 -18.93 12.70
CA ALA A 110 4.46 -18.21 11.75
C ALA A 110 4.19 -16.75 12.18
N ASP A 111 3.93 -16.51 13.46
CA ASP A 111 3.73 -15.15 14.02
C ASP A 111 4.99 -14.28 13.88
N LEU A 112 6.17 -14.87 14.08
CA LEU A 112 7.46 -14.23 13.84
C LEU A 112 7.65 -13.89 12.37
N LEU A 113 7.30 -14.79 11.46
CA LEU A 113 7.37 -14.54 10.02
C LEU A 113 6.41 -13.42 9.60
N VAL A 114 5.18 -13.35 10.14
CA VAL A 114 4.27 -12.22 9.85
C VAL A 114 4.87 -10.91 10.33
N SER A 115 5.41 -10.87 11.55
CA SER A 115 6.07 -9.68 12.08
C SER A 115 7.26 -9.28 11.22
N GLU A 116 8.07 -10.24 10.79
CA GLU A 116 9.18 -10.04 9.86
C GLU A 116 8.71 -9.52 8.49
N ALA A 117 7.64 -10.08 7.94
CA ALA A 117 7.09 -9.62 6.67
C ALA A 117 6.60 -8.18 6.78
N SER A 118 5.89 -7.82 7.85
CA SER A 118 5.45 -6.45 8.14
C SER A 118 6.63 -5.50 8.28
N LEU A 119 7.68 -5.91 8.98
CA LEU A 119 8.90 -5.12 9.17
C LEU A 119 9.65 -4.90 7.85
N ARG A 120 9.81 -5.95 7.05
CA ARG A 120 10.37 -5.85 5.70
C ARG A 120 9.51 -4.98 4.81
N TYR A 121 8.18 -5.07 4.90
CA TYR A 121 7.27 -4.23 4.14
C TYR A 121 7.42 -2.76 4.52
N ALA A 122 7.39 -2.44 5.81
CA ALA A 122 7.55 -1.08 6.35
C ALA A 122 8.93 -0.47 6.00
N ALA A 123 9.98 -1.28 6.04
CA ALA A 123 11.34 -0.89 5.60
C ALA A 123 11.46 -0.70 4.08
N GLY A 124 10.35 -0.81 3.37
CA GLY A 124 10.31 -0.86 1.93
C GLY A 124 11.18 -1.98 1.40
N ARG A 125 10.76 -3.23 1.59
CA ARG A 125 11.34 -4.44 0.97
C ARG A 125 10.21 -5.43 0.65
N PRO A 126 9.21 -5.05 -0.18
CA PRO A 126 8.02 -5.87 -0.41
C PRO A 126 8.35 -7.23 -1.05
N HIS A 127 9.45 -7.33 -1.84
CA HIS A 127 9.89 -8.60 -2.44
C HIS A 127 10.25 -9.63 -1.39
N GLU A 128 10.93 -9.16 -0.34
CA GLU A 128 11.35 -9.99 0.76
C GLU A 128 10.20 -10.26 1.71
N ALA A 129 9.34 -9.27 1.96
CA ALA A 129 8.11 -9.44 2.71
C ALA A 129 7.21 -10.51 2.08
N LEU A 130 7.01 -10.51 0.75
CA LEU A 130 6.19 -11.51 0.06
C LEU A 130 6.70 -12.94 0.31
N SER A 131 8.00 -13.15 0.18
CA SER A 131 8.60 -14.48 0.41
C SER A 131 8.34 -14.98 1.83
N VAL A 132 8.46 -14.08 2.81
CA VAL A 132 8.23 -14.36 4.22
C VAL A 132 6.74 -14.60 4.50
N SER A 133 5.83 -13.76 3.98
CA SER A 133 4.37 -13.94 4.12
C SER A 133 3.90 -15.28 3.57
N LEU A 134 4.40 -15.69 2.39
CA LEU A 134 4.05 -16.99 1.80
C LEU A 134 4.54 -18.18 2.63
N ARG A 135 5.64 -18.02 3.39
CA ARG A 135 6.08 -19.04 4.36
C ARG A 135 5.16 -19.07 5.57
N ALA A 136 4.78 -17.91 6.10
CA ALA A 136 3.83 -17.81 7.20
C ALA A 136 2.47 -18.43 6.84
N GLU A 137 1.95 -18.17 5.63
CA GLU A 137 0.70 -18.79 5.14
C GLU A 137 0.75 -20.32 5.21
N LYS A 138 1.88 -20.94 4.79
CA LYS A 138 2.04 -22.40 4.84
C LYS A 138 2.05 -22.94 6.27
N LEU A 139 2.75 -22.25 7.18
CA LEU A 139 2.82 -22.67 8.58
C LEU A 139 1.46 -22.52 9.27
N TYR A 140 0.76 -21.41 9.09
CA TYR A 140 -0.57 -21.25 9.66
C TYR A 140 -1.59 -22.24 9.10
N ALA A 141 -1.54 -22.53 7.79
CA ALA A 141 -2.39 -23.54 7.19
C ALA A 141 -2.11 -24.94 7.77
N ALA A 142 -0.83 -25.28 8.02
CA ALA A 142 -0.46 -26.54 8.64
C ALA A 142 -0.85 -26.62 10.12
N ALA A 143 -0.87 -25.48 10.82
CA ALA A 143 -1.25 -25.36 12.22
C ALA A 143 -2.76 -25.16 12.45
N ASP A 144 -3.58 -25.19 11.38
CA ASP A 144 -5.02 -24.88 11.41
C ASP A 144 -5.36 -23.53 12.08
N ASN A 145 -4.44 -22.57 11.99
CA ASN A 145 -4.62 -21.23 12.55
C ASN A 145 -5.21 -20.31 11.49
N LEU A 146 -6.54 -20.25 11.46
CA LEU A 146 -7.26 -19.47 10.48
C LEU A 146 -6.98 -17.96 10.57
N HIS A 147 -6.95 -17.39 11.77
CA HIS A 147 -6.70 -15.96 11.98
C HIS A 147 -5.32 -15.56 11.43
N GLY A 148 -4.29 -16.34 11.76
CA GLY A 148 -2.94 -16.16 11.23
C GLY A 148 -2.88 -16.30 9.71
N LEU A 149 -3.56 -17.31 9.15
CA LEU A 149 -3.61 -17.51 7.70
C LEU A 149 -4.25 -16.32 6.97
N VAL A 150 -5.36 -15.79 7.48
CA VAL A 150 -6.04 -14.61 6.93
C VAL A 150 -5.15 -13.37 7.04
N THR A 151 -4.43 -13.22 8.16
CA THR A 151 -3.47 -12.14 8.36
C THR A 151 -2.34 -12.19 7.34
N ALA A 152 -1.69 -13.36 7.19
CA ALA A 152 -0.59 -13.56 6.24
C ALA A 152 -1.03 -13.34 4.78
N LYS A 153 -2.23 -13.81 4.40
CA LYS A 153 -2.80 -13.55 3.07
C LYS A 153 -3.04 -12.07 2.80
N THR A 154 -3.47 -11.33 3.82
CA THR A 154 -3.65 -9.88 3.70
C THR A 154 -2.30 -9.18 3.48
N GLY A 155 -1.25 -9.61 4.18
CA GLY A 155 0.13 -9.16 3.94
C GLY A 155 0.64 -9.50 2.54
N THR A 156 0.34 -10.70 2.04
CA THR A 156 0.64 -11.11 0.65
C THR A 156 -0.06 -10.22 -0.38
N ALA A 157 -1.33 -9.87 -0.15
CA ALA A 157 -2.10 -8.99 -1.02
C ALA A 157 -1.44 -7.61 -1.17
N LEU A 158 -0.99 -7.02 -0.07
CA LEU A 158 -0.26 -5.74 -0.08
C LEU A 158 1.02 -5.85 -0.89
N CYS A 159 1.80 -6.92 -0.68
CA CYS A 159 3.02 -7.11 -1.45
C CYS A 159 2.73 -7.21 -2.96
N TYR A 160 1.66 -7.91 -3.37
CA TYR A 160 1.25 -7.95 -4.77
C TYR A 160 0.80 -6.59 -5.31
N PHE A 161 0.09 -5.81 -4.50
CA PHE A 161 -0.29 -4.44 -4.85
C PHE A 161 0.94 -3.58 -5.14
N GLU A 162 1.97 -3.65 -4.28
CA GLU A 162 3.23 -2.93 -4.44
C GLU A 162 3.97 -3.29 -5.74
N PHE A 163 3.84 -4.53 -6.24
CA PHE A 163 4.41 -4.94 -7.53
C PHE A 163 3.56 -4.56 -8.75
N GLY A 164 2.45 -3.85 -8.56
CA GLY A 164 1.47 -3.62 -9.63
C GLY A 164 0.79 -4.90 -10.11
N ARG A 165 0.84 -5.99 -9.33
CA ARG A 165 0.15 -7.26 -9.61
C ARG A 165 -1.26 -7.23 -9.04
N TYR A 166 -2.04 -6.24 -9.47
CA TYR A 166 -3.35 -5.94 -8.90
C TYR A 166 -4.35 -7.11 -8.94
N GLU A 167 -4.30 -7.93 -10.00
CA GLU A 167 -5.15 -9.14 -10.08
C GLU A 167 -4.80 -10.18 -9.00
N ASP A 168 -3.51 -10.34 -8.68
CA ASP A 168 -3.08 -11.28 -7.63
C ASP A 168 -3.33 -10.71 -6.24
N ALA A 169 -3.23 -9.39 -6.07
CA ALA A 169 -3.62 -8.68 -4.85
C ALA A 169 -5.11 -8.88 -4.56
N ALA A 170 -5.98 -8.60 -5.54
CA ALA A 170 -7.43 -8.79 -5.41
C ALA A 170 -7.79 -10.24 -5.09
N ARG A 171 -7.20 -11.22 -5.81
CA ARG A 171 -7.41 -12.65 -5.53
C ARG A 171 -7.00 -13.04 -4.12
N SER A 172 -5.89 -12.50 -3.61
CA SER A 172 -5.41 -12.78 -2.25
C SER A 172 -6.37 -12.24 -1.19
N VAL A 173 -6.96 -11.05 -1.43
CA VAL A 173 -8.02 -10.50 -0.57
C VAL A 173 -9.28 -11.38 -0.61
N GLU A 174 -9.76 -11.76 -1.80
CA GLU A 174 -10.94 -12.62 -1.96
C GLU A 174 -10.77 -14.00 -1.31
N GLU A 175 -9.57 -14.58 -1.37
CA GLU A 175 -9.22 -15.81 -0.65
C GLU A 175 -9.30 -15.61 0.86
N ALA A 176 -8.74 -14.52 1.37
CA ALA A 176 -8.77 -14.20 2.80
C ALA A 176 -10.21 -13.96 3.30
N ASP A 177 -11.06 -13.30 2.49
CA ASP A 177 -12.48 -13.12 2.83
C ASP A 177 -13.22 -14.45 2.91
N ARG A 178 -13.06 -15.30 1.88
CA ARG A 178 -13.69 -16.63 1.85
C ARG A 178 -13.26 -17.50 3.03
N LEU A 179 -11.99 -17.42 3.43
CA LEU A 179 -11.47 -18.14 4.59
C LEU A 179 -12.04 -17.60 5.90
N SER A 180 -12.13 -16.28 6.04
CA SER A 180 -12.66 -15.66 7.25
C SER A 180 -14.15 -15.94 7.46
N ASP A 181 -14.92 -16.07 6.37
CA ASP A 181 -16.38 -16.24 6.40
C ASP A 181 -17.07 -15.17 7.28
N GLY A 182 -16.64 -13.92 7.11
CA GLY A 182 -17.16 -12.77 7.88
C GLY A 182 -16.58 -12.60 9.29
N ARG A 183 -15.67 -13.47 9.74
CA ARG A 183 -14.94 -13.30 11.01
C ARG A 183 -13.82 -12.26 10.89
N PHE A 184 -13.32 -11.81 12.05
CA PHE A 184 -12.17 -10.90 12.19
C PHE A 184 -12.41 -9.52 11.56
N GLU A 185 -13.34 -8.75 12.13
CA GLU A 185 -13.79 -7.45 11.62
C GLU A 185 -12.63 -6.48 11.36
N HIS A 186 -11.62 -6.46 12.24
CA HIS A 186 -10.44 -5.61 12.09
C HIS A 186 -9.59 -5.96 10.86
N LEU A 187 -9.38 -7.26 10.60
CA LEU A 187 -8.70 -7.69 9.38
C LEU A 187 -9.57 -7.43 8.15
N PHE A 188 -10.90 -7.55 8.29
CA PHE A 188 -11.83 -7.26 7.20
C PHE A 188 -11.74 -5.79 6.77
N ALA A 189 -11.69 -4.85 7.72
CA ALA A 189 -11.47 -3.43 7.45
C ALA A 189 -10.21 -3.19 6.61
N TYR A 190 -9.09 -3.78 7.05
CA TYR A 190 -7.81 -3.64 6.36
C TYR A 190 -7.81 -4.25 4.95
N ARG A 191 -8.48 -5.39 4.77
CA ARG A 191 -8.70 -6.01 3.46
C ARG A 191 -9.56 -5.15 2.54
N ARG A 192 -10.62 -4.52 3.04
CA ARG A 192 -11.45 -3.60 2.25
C ARG A 192 -10.62 -2.45 1.69
N VAL A 193 -9.76 -1.84 2.51
CA VAL A 193 -8.91 -0.73 2.07
C VAL A 193 -7.83 -1.18 1.08
N THR A 194 -7.24 -2.35 1.31
CA THR A 194 -6.29 -2.96 0.35
C THR A 194 -6.95 -3.25 -1.00
N LEU A 195 -8.18 -3.78 -0.97
CA LEU A 195 -8.98 -4.03 -2.18
C LEU A 195 -9.34 -2.71 -2.88
N ALA A 196 -9.75 -1.68 -2.12
CA ALA A 196 -10.09 -0.37 -2.66
C ALA A 196 -8.91 0.24 -3.44
N ARG A 197 -7.72 0.26 -2.84
CA ARG A 197 -6.47 0.72 -3.49
C ARG A 197 -6.17 -0.10 -4.75
N THR A 198 -6.35 -1.41 -4.68
CA THR A 198 -6.14 -2.34 -5.81
C THR A 198 -7.10 -2.06 -6.97
N LEU A 199 -8.40 -1.93 -6.68
CA LEU A 199 -9.44 -1.63 -7.66
C LEU A 199 -9.22 -0.25 -8.29
N HIS A 200 -8.87 0.74 -7.48
CA HIS A 200 -8.58 2.08 -7.99
C HIS A 200 -7.38 2.07 -8.96
N ALA A 201 -6.30 1.35 -8.62
CA ALA A 201 -5.15 1.21 -9.50
C ALA A 201 -5.47 0.45 -10.81
N GLN A 202 -6.56 -0.32 -10.84
CA GLN A 202 -7.09 -0.96 -12.05
C GLN A 202 -8.04 -0.05 -12.86
N GLY A 203 -8.38 1.12 -12.34
CA GLY A 203 -9.37 2.04 -12.94
C GLY A 203 -10.82 1.74 -12.57
N GLU A 204 -11.07 0.83 -11.63
CA GLU A 204 -12.41 0.46 -11.15
C GLU A 204 -12.88 1.44 -10.06
N THR A 205 -12.92 2.73 -10.37
CA THR A 205 -13.13 3.84 -9.41
C THR A 205 -14.36 3.67 -8.52
N ARG A 206 -15.49 3.27 -9.08
CA ARG A 206 -16.73 3.13 -8.30
C ARG A 206 -16.64 1.99 -7.27
N ALA A 207 -16.14 0.84 -7.69
CA ALA A 207 -15.96 -0.30 -6.80
C ALA A 207 -14.91 0.00 -5.72
N ALA A 208 -13.87 0.77 -6.06
CA ALA A 208 -12.89 1.26 -5.10
C ALA A 208 -13.52 2.18 -4.04
N ALA A 209 -14.36 3.15 -4.44
CA ALA A 209 -15.05 4.04 -3.51
C ALA A 209 -15.98 3.29 -2.55
N ASP A 210 -16.71 2.29 -3.05
CA ASP A 210 -17.55 1.44 -2.19
C ASP A 210 -16.70 0.64 -1.18
N ALA A 211 -15.57 0.08 -1.61
CA ALA A 211 -14.65 -0.62 -0.72
C ALA A 211 -13.97 0.31 0.31
N TYR A 212 -13.60 1.55 -0.06
CA TYR A 212 -13.10 2.55 0.89
C TYR A 212 -14.16 2.89 1.95
N ARG A 213 -15.41 3.09 1.54
CA ARG A 213 -16.53 3.36 2.45
C ARG A 213 -16.73 2.23 3.45
N GLU A 214 -16.77 0.98 2.98
CA GLU A 214 -16.88 -0.19 3.85
C GLU A 214 -15.73 -0.25 4.87
N GLY A 215 -14.48 -0.08 4.41
CA GLY A 215 -13.29 -0.07 5.26
C GLY A 215 -13.33 1.02 6.33
N ARG A 216 -13.73 2.24 5.96
CA ARG A 216 -13.88 3.38 6.87
C ARG A 216 -14.95 3.15 7.92
N GLU A 217 -16.13 2.68 7.52
CA GLU A 217 -17.22 2.38 8.45
C GLU A 217 -16.79 1.33 9.50
N LEU A 218 -16.04 0.32 9.07
CA LEU A 218 -15.45 -0.68 9.96
C LEU A 218 -14.45 -0.04 10.93
N TYR A 219 -13.52 0.78 10.44
CA TYR A 219 -12.54 1.42 11.33
C TYR A 219 -13.17 2.39 12.33
N HIS A 220 -14.23 3.11 11.96
CA HIS A 220 -14.99 3.92 12.91
C HIS A 220 -15.66 3.07 13.98
N ARG A 221 -16.30 1.95 13.62
CA ARG A 221 -16.89 1.03 14.62
C ARG A 221 -15.84 0.45 15.56
N LEU A 222 -14.65 0.18 15.06
CA LEU A 222 -13.52 -0.34 15.84
C LEU A 222 -12.81 0.75 16.66
N GLY A 223 -13.21 2.02 16.56
CA GLY A 223 -12.54 3.13 17.24
C GLY A 223 -11.12 3.42 16.73
N ASN A 224 -10.74 2.90 15.56
CA ASN A 224 -9.41 3.11 14.99
C ASN A 224 -9.39 4.37 14.13
N ALA A 225 -9.31 5.52 14.79
CA ALA A 225 -9.27 6.82 14.13
C ALA A 225 -8.08 6.94 13.15
N LEU A 226 -6.92 6.39 13.51
CA LEU A 226 -5.73 6.42 12.66
C LEU A 226 -5.97 5.78 11.29
N MET A 227 -6.52 4.56 11.28
CA MET A 227 -6.76 3.84 10.04
C MET A 227 -7.97 4.39 9.25
N ALA A 228 -8.98 4.92 9.93
CA ALA A 228 -10.04 5.68 9.27
C ALA A 228 -9.46 6.91 8.54
N GLY A 229 -8.55 7.65 9.18
CA GLY A 229 -7.87 8.79 8.58
C GLY A 229 -7.01 8.42 7.37
N TYR A 230 -6.26 7.32 7.43
CA TYR A 230 -5.52 6.82 6.26
C TYR A 230 -6.45 6.40 5.12
N THR A 231 -7.59 5.79 5.44
CA THR A 231 -8.60 5.40 4.45
C THR A 231 -9.14 6.64 3.72
N ASP A 232 -9.52 7.67 4.47
CA ASP A 232 -9.96 8.97 3.93
C ASP A 232 -8.88 9.64 3.08
N MET A 233 -7.63 9.64 3.56
CA MET A 233 -6.52 10.23 2.84
C MET A 233 -6.30 9.54 1.49
N TRP A 234 -6.28 8.21 1.44
CA TRP A 234 -6.10 7.47 0.18
C TRP A 234 -7.27 7.65 -0.80
N GLU A 235 -8.51 7.64 -0.31
CA GLU A 235 -9.68 7.96 -1.15
C GLU A 235 -9.61 9.42 -1.65
N GLY A 236 -9.14 10.34 -0.81
CA GLY A 236 -8.95 11.76 -1.16
C GLY A 236 -7.92 11.96 -2.26
N GLU A 237 -6.77 11.26 -2.21
CA GLU A 237 -5.77 11.28 -3.30
C GLU A 237 -6.36 10.77 -4.62
N SER A 238 -7.15 9.70 -4.56
CA SER A 238 -7.87 9.15 -5.71
C SER A 238 -8.87 10.17 -6.29
N ALA A 239 -9.67 10.82 -5.44
CA ALA A 239 -10.61 11.85 -5.86
C ALA A 239 -9.90 13.07 -6.45
N LEU A 240 -8.75 13.47 -5.89
CA LEU A 240 -7.93 14.57 -6.39
C LEU A 240 -7.37 14.27 -7.79
N ALA A 241 -6.83 13.06 -8.00
CA ALA A 241 -6.32 12.62 -9.30
C ALA A 241 -7.41 12.61 -10.39
N GLU A 242 -8.65 12.29 -10.00
CA GLU A 242 -9.83 12.29 -10.87
C GLU A 242 -10.51 13.67 -10.99
N ARG A 243 -9.94 14.72 -10.40
CA ARG A 243 -10.47 16.09 -10.39
C ARG A 243 -11.83 16.24 -9.71
N ARG A 244 -12.17 15.35 -8.77
CA ARG A 244 -13.34 15.45 -7.90
C ARG A 244 -13.02 16.29 -6.66
N PHE A 245 -12.69 17.57 -6.87
CA PHE A 245 -12.05 18.41 -5.83
C PHE A 245 -12.88 18.59 -4.56
N THR A 246 -14.19 18.84 -4.68
CA THR A 246 -15.07 19.00 -3.52
C THR A 246 -15.06 17.77 -2.60
N GLU A 247 -15.04 16.58 -3.20
CA GLU A 247 -15.00 15.33 -2.46
C GLU A 247 -13.61 15.10 -1.84
N ALA A 248 -12.54 15.35 -2.60
CA ALA A 248 -11.17 15.27 -2.09
C ALA A 248 -10.96 16.19 -0.87
N ILE A 249 -11.48 17.42 -0.92
CA ILE A 249 -11.41 18.38 0.20
C ILE A 249 -12.09 17.81 1.45
N ALA A 250 -13.32 17.28 1.31
CA ALA A 250 -14.06 16.72 2.43
C ALA A 250 -13.36 15.49 3.03
N LEU A 251 -12.80 14.63 2.19
CA LEU A 251 -12.02 13.46 2.60
C LEU A 251 -10.74 13.87 3.35
N PHE A 252 -9.96 14.82 2.83
CA PHE A 252 -8.76 15.29 3.53
C PHE A 252 -9.06 16.03 4.84
N GLU A 253 -10.21 16.70 4.94
CA GLU A 253 -10.67 17.28 6.20
C GLU A 253 -11.01 16.21 7.24
N SER A 254 -11.77 15.19 6.83
CA SER A 254 -12.08 14.02 7.67
C SER A 254 -10.80 13.31 8.13
N ALA A 255 -9.85 13.09 7.20
CA ALA A 255 -8.55 12.51 7.50
C ALA A 255 -7.77 13.33 8.55
N GLY A 256 -7.73 14.66 8.40
CA GLY A 256 -7.07 15.55 9.35
C GLY A 256 -7.64 15.44 10.76
N ALA A 257 -8.97 15.47 10.91
CA ALA A 257 -9.63 15.31 12.20
C ALA A 257 -9.36 13.93 12.83
N ALA A 258 -9.33 12.88 12.02
CA ALA A 258 -9.01 11.53 12.46
C ALA A 258 -7.55 11.40 12.94
N PHE A 259 -6.60 12.01 12.23
CA PHE A 259 -5.18 12.04 12.63
C PHE A 259 -4.94 12.89 13.88
N GLU A 260 -5.63 14.02 14.03
CA GLU A 260 -5.60 14.82 15.26
C GLU A 260 -6.07 13.99 16.46
N SER A 261 -7.21 13.29 16.33
CA SER A 261 -7.73 12.40 17.37
C SER A 261 -6.76 11.26 17.72
N ALA A 262 -6.03 10.75 16.72
CA ALA A 262 -5.00 9.72 16.89
C ALA A 262 -3.64 10.29 17.34
N LYS A 263 -3.52 11.61 17.51
CA LYS A 263 -2.27 12.33 17.85
C LYS A 263 -1.14 12.07 16.85
N ASN A 264 -1.46 11.79 15.58
CA ASN A 264 -0.47 11.57 14.53
C ASN A 264 -0.22 12.85 13.74
N ARG A 265 0.70 13.68 14.23
CA ARG A 265 1.00 15.00 13.66
C ARG A 265 1.60 14.95 12.25
N GLU A 266 2.38 13.91 11.94
CA GLU A 266 2.94 13.72 10.59
C GLU A 266 1.82 13.50 9.57
N ALA A 267 0.89 12.58 9.87
CA ALA A 267 -0.23 12.27 8.98
C ALA A 267 -1.20 13.47 8.85
N GLU A 268 -1.44 14.20 9.94
CA GLU A 268 -2.21 15.45 9.94
C GLU A 268 -1.59 16.52 9.02
N ALA A 269 -0.26 16.69 9.07
CA ALA A 269 0.46 17.63 8.21
C ALA A 269 0.36 17.24 6.72
N LEU A 270 0.47 15.93 6.42
CA LEU A 270 0.30 15.40 5.06
C LEU A 270 -1.12 15.63 4.53
N ALA A 271 -2.15 15.33 5.34
CA ALA A 271 -3.55 15.56 4.99
C ALA A 271 -3.85 17.06 4.77
N THR A 272 -3.32 17.92 5.64
CA THR A 272 -3.47 19.38 5.50
C THR A 272 -2.83 19.91 4.22
N ALA A 273 -1.64 19.41 3.86
CA ALA A 273 -0.99 19.74 2.60
C ALA A 273 -1.79 19.25 1.37
N ALA A 274 -2.37 18.04 1.45
CA ALA A 274 -3.24 17.49 0.41
C ALA A 274 -4.48 18.37 0.20
N ARG A 275 -5.14 18.74 1.31
CA ARG A 275 -6.32 19.61 1.32
C ARG A 275 -6.02 20.97 0.72
N ALA A 276 -4.88 21.58 1.06
CA ALA A 276 -4.45 22.85 0.49
C ALA A 276 -4.33 22.77 -1.04
N LEU A 277 -3.71 21.70 -1.57
CA LEU A 277 -3.61 21.47 -3.01
C LEU A 277 -5.00 21.28 -3.65
N ALA A 278 -5.89 20.51 -3.02
CA ALA A 278 -7.24 20.31 -3.53
C ALA A 278 -8.03 21.63 -3.62
N HIS A 279 -7.96 22.50 -2.61
CA HIS A 279 -8.56 23.84 -2.67
C HIS A 279 -7.96 24.69 -3.79
N GLN A 280 -6.65 24.63 -4.02
CA GLN A 280 -6.03 25.37 -5.13
C GLN A 280 -6.54 24.90 -6.49
N MET A 281 -6.66 23.58 -6.67
CA MET A 281 -7.18 23.01 -7.93
C MET A 281 -8.67 23.30 -8.14
N ASP A 282 -9.43 23.48 -7.06
CA ASP A 282 -10.83 23.96 -7.08
C ASP A 282 -10.95 25.49 -7.30
N GLY A 283 -9.83 26.21 -7.45
CA GLY A 283 -9.82 27.67 -7.64
C GLY A 283 -9.95 28.50 -6.36
N GLN A 284 -9.88 27.87 -5.18
CA GLN A 284 -10.00 28.51 -3.87
C GLN A 284 -8.63 28.92 -3.29
N SER A 285 -7.87 29.73 -4.03
CA SER A 285 -6.48 30.05 -3.72
C SER A 285 -6.24 30.69 -2.34
N ALA A 286 -7.17 31.52 -1.86
CA ALA A 286 -7.06 32.14 -0.54
C ALA A 286 -7.08 31.09 0.58
N THR A 287 -8.01 30.13 0.52
CA THR A 287 -8.12 29.02 1.47
C THR A 287 -6.90 28.12 1.39
N ALA A 288 -6.46 27.78 0.17
CA ALA A 288 -5.26 26.98 -0.06
C ALA A 288 -4.02 27.59 0.61
N GLN A 289 -3.82 28.91 0.49
CA GLN A 289 -2.69 29.61 1.10
C GLN A 289 -2.74 29.61 2.63
N VAL A 290 -3.93 29.75 3.22
CA VAL A 290 -4.13 29.68 4.68
C VAL A 290 -3.83 28.28 5.21
N LEU A 291 -4.23 27.23 4.48
CA LEU A 291 -3.92 25.86 4.87
C LEU A 291 -2.43 25.54 4.72
N ALA A 292 -1.82 25.97 3.61
CA ALA A 292 -0.40 25.75 3.37
C ALA A 292 0.51 26.39 4.43
N SER A 293 0.10 27.53 5.02
CA SER A 293 0.85 28.17 6.11
C SER A 293 0.69 27.47 7.47
N ARG A 294 -0.34 26.63 7.63
CA ARG A 294 -0.56 25.80 8.83
C ARG A 294 0.16 24.46 8.80
N VAL A 295 0.68 24.03 7.65
CA VAL A 295 1.41 22.76 7.54
C VAL A 295 2.70 22.85 8.35
N ASP A 296 2.71 22.18 9.49
CA ASP A 296 3.87 22.08 10.37
C ASP A 296 4.88 21.07 9.82
N ARG A 297 5.89 21.56 9.09
CA ARG A 297 6.99 20.72 8.60
C ARG A 297 7.79 20.08 9.73
N GLY A 298 7.82 20.68 10.93
CA GLY A 298 8.53 20.15 12.09
C GLY A 298 7.82 18.96 12.75
N ALA A 299 6.61 18.64 12.31
CA ALA A 299 5.88 17.44 12.74
C ALA A 299 6.29 16.18 11.97
N CYS A 300 7.11 16.30 10.93
CA CYS A 300 7.52 15.17 10.08
C CYS A 300 9.01 14.92 10.25
N ASP A 301 9.37 13.69 10.62
CA ASP A 301 10.78 13.28 10.70
C ASP A 301 11.20 12.53 9.44
N HIS A 302 10.24 11.88 8.75
CA HIS A 302 10.55 11.07 7.58
C HIS A 302 10.90 11.93 6.34
N PRO A 303 12.08 11.74 5.71
CA PRO A 303 12.51 12.55 4.57
C PRO A 303 11.52 12.60 3.41
N ALA A 304 10.86 11.48 3.10
CA ALA A 304 9.87 11.44 2.03
C ALA A 304 8.58 12.21 2.39
N ALA A 305 8.14 12.22 3.64
CA ALA A 305 6.95 12.97 4.06
C ALA A 305 7.19 14.48 3.92
N ILE A 306 8.35 14.96 4.37
CA ILE A 306 8.77 16.36 4.17
C ILE A 306 8.85 16.68 2.66
N ALA A 307 9.39 15.77 1.84
CA ALA A 307 9.45 15.96 0.39
C ALA A 307 8.04 16.06 -0.24
N VAL A 308 7.06 15.26 0.19
CA VAL A 308 5.66 15.39 -0.24
C VAL A 308 5.11 16.78 0.09
N ILE A 309 5.32 17.25 1.31
CA ILE A 309 4.90 18.61 1.73
C ILE A 309 5.56 19.68 0.87
N ASP A 310 6.88 19.57 0.64
CA ASP A 310 7.64 20.54 -0.14
C ASP A 310 7.16 20.59 -1.60
N VAL A 311 6.89 19.43 -2.22
CA VAL A 311 6.34 19.37 -3.58
C VAL A 311 4.96 20.02 -3.65
N ARG A 312 4.07 19.70 -2.71
CA ARG A 312 2.72 20.30 -2.69
C ARG A 312 2.77 21.81 -2.51
N ARG A 313 3.62 22.28 -1.60
CA ARG A 313 3.84 23.72 -1.41
C ARG A 313 4.41 24.38 -2.67
N ALA A 314 5.33 23.73 -3.37
CA ALA A 314 5.85 24.21 -4.63
C ALA A 314 4.76 24.30 -5.72
N GLN A 315 3.85 23.32 -5.79
CA GLN A 315 2.71 23.35 -6.71
C GLN A 315 1.75 24.52 -6.42
N LEU A 316 1.62 24.91 -5.14
CA LEU A 316 0.82 26.06 -4.73
C LEU A 316 1.48 27.41 -5.06
N SER A 317 2.78 27.56 -4.78
CA SER A 317 3.49 28.84 -4.88
C SER A 317 4.25 29.04 -6.20
N GLY A 318 4.48 27.98 -6.97
CA GLY A 318 5.41 27.98 -8.11
C GLY A 318 6.90 27.99 -7.72
N ASP A 319 7.23 27.79 -6.45
CA ASP A 319 8.60 27.88 -5.93
C ASP A 319 9.46 26.67 -6.32
N GLN A 320 10.36 26.87 -7.29
CA GLN A 320 11.30 25.84 -7.76
C GLN A 320 12.30 25.41 -6.67
N GLY A 321 12.64 26.30 -5.73
CA GLY A 321 13.56 25.98 -4.63
C GLY A 321 13.00 24.89 -3.70
N LEU A 322 11.68 24.83 -3.54
CA LEU A 322 11.02 23.74 -2.80
C LEU A 322 11.09 22.41 -3.56
N LEU A 323 10.96 22.40 -4.89
CA LEU A 323 11.16 21.18 -5.69
C LEU A 323 12.61 20.69 -5.62
N GLU A 324 13.59 21.60 -5.64
CA GLU A 324 15.00 21.27 -5.45
C GLU A 324 15.27 20.73 -4.04
N SER A 325 14.66 21.33 -3.02
CA SER A 325 14.75 20.83 -1.64
C SER A 325 14.17 19.42 -1.49
N ALA A 326 12.99 19.17 -2.07
CA ALA A 326 12.38 17.84 -2.12
C ALA A 326 13.29 16.84 -2.83
N ARG A 327 13.86 17.19 -3.99
CA ARG A 327 14.80 16.34 -4.73
C ARG A 327 16.06 16.03 -3.93
N ALA A 328 16.67 17.04 -3.31
CA ALA A 328 17.87 16.88 -2.49
C ALA A 328 17.61 15.96 -1.29
N ARG A 329 16.42 16.07 -0.69
CA ARG A 329 16.00 15.27 0.47
C ARG A 329 15.75 13.80 0.11
N LEU A 330 15.18 13.52 -1.05
CA LEU A 330 15.04 12.15 -1.56
C LEU A 330 16.40 11.55 -1.94
N GLY A 331 17.36 12.39 -2.32
CA GLY A 331 18.72 11.99 -2.64
C GLY A 331 18.82 11.17 -3.94
N PRO A 332 20.04 10.74 -4.34
CA PRO A 332 20.24 9.90 -5.52
C PRO A 332 19.58 8.53 -5.39
N ASP A 333 19.52 8.00 -4.17
CA ASP A 333 18.94 6.68 -3.87
C ASP A 333 17.42 6.73 -3.75
N GLY A 334 16.80 7.90 -3.80
CA GLY A 334 15.35 8.05 -3.66
C GLY A 334 14.57 7.19 -4.66
N ARG A 335 15.10 6.98 -5.88
CA ARG A 335 14.50 6.08 -6.88
C ARG A 335 14.57 4.62 -6.47
N LEU A 336 15.70 4.17 -5.95
CA LEU A 336 15.87 2.81 -5.43
C LEU A 336 14.93 2.59 -4.24
N LEU A 337 14.86 3.56 -3.33
CA LEU A 337 13.94 3.51 -2.18
C LEU A 337 12.47 3.53 -2.61
N ALA A 338 12.11 4.21 -3.70
CA ALA A 338 10.75 4.23 -4.23
C ALA A 338 10.31 2.93 -4.91
N GLU A 339 11.25 2.05 -5.28
CA GLU A 339 10.90 0.69 -5.72
C GLU A 339 10.21 -0.07 -4.61
N THR A 340 10.45 0.33 -3.37
CA THR A 340 10.09 -0.48 -2.23
C THR A 340 9.34 0.25 -1.12
N SER A 341 9.44 1.56 -1.00
CA SER A 341 8.77 2.39 0.01
C SER A 341 7.69 3.29 -0.61
N GLU A 342 6.45 3.16 -0.12
CA GLU A 342 5.30 3.94 -0.60
C GLU A 342 5.50 5.46 -0.42
N PRO A 343 5.92 5.99 0.75
CA PRO A 343 6.18 7.42 0.91
C PRO A 343 7.18 7.98 -0.11
N TYR A 344 8.27 7.25 -0.38
CA TYR A 344 9.26 7.66 -1.40
C TYR A 344 8.65 7.64 -2.81
N ARG A 345 7.84 6.63 -3.12
CA ARG A 345 7.15 6.54 -4.41
C ARG A 345 6.16 7.67 -4.60
N LEU A 346 5.37 8.00 -3.58
CA LEU A 346 4.47 9.14 -3.60
C LEU A 346 5.24 10.45 -3.80
N ALA A 347 6.29 10.68 -3.00
CA ALA A 347 7.13 11.89 -3.11
C ALA A 347 7.75 12.04 -4.50
N LEU A 348 8.30 10.97 -5.08
CA LEU A 348 8.87 10.99 -6.42
C LEU A 348 7.80 11.20 -7.50
N ASN A 349 6.67 10.50 -7.41
CA ASN A 349 5.59 10.68 -8.39
C ASN A 349 5.09 12.12 -8.40
N LEU A 350 4.88 12.71 -7.23
CA LEU A 350 4.50 14.11 -7.10
C LEU A 350 5.60 15.03 -7.64
N LEU A 351 6.87 14.78 -7.32
CA LEU A 351 8.00 15.58 -7.80
C LEU A 351 8.13 15.50 -9.34
N GLU A 352 7.95 14.32 -9.93
CA GLU A 352 7.95 14.09 -11.37
C GLU A 352 6.78 14.82 -12.05
N GLN A 353 5.60 14.85 -11.43
CA GLN A 353 4.44 15.60 -11.93
C GLN A 353 4.60 17.13 -11.79
N ALA A 354 5.24 17.60 -10.71
CA ALA A 354 5.39 19.01 -10.39
C ALA A 354 6.58 19.66 -11.11
N THR A 355 7.59 18.88 -11.49
CA THR A 355 8.71 19.38 -12.30
C THR A 355 8.18 19.53 -13.73
N PRO A 356 8.13 20.76 -14.30
CA PRO A 356 7.79 20.92 -15.71
C PRO A 356 8.72 20.00 -16.48
N ALA A 357 8.17 19.11 -17.30
CA ALA A 357 8.96 18.17 -18.08
C ALA A 357 10.02 18.97 -18.84
N ALA A 358 11.24 19.03 -18.32
CA ALA A 358 12.37 19.59 -19.02
C ALA A 358 12.39 18.82 -20.32
N THR A 359 12.07 19.47 -21.45
CA THR A 359 11.68 18.85 -22.72
C THR A 359 12.39 17.51 -22.84
N PRO A 360 11.72 16.39 -22.51
CA PRO A 360 12.47 15.18 -22.26
C PRO A 360 13.10 14.82 -23.58
N SER A 361 14.43 14.89 -23.66
CA SER A 361 15.19 14.10 -24.60
C SER A 361 15.10 12.64 -24.13
N THR A 362 13.88 12.14 -23.85
CA THR A 362 13.65 10.72 -23.69
C THR A 362 14.04 10.14 -25.03
N PRO A 363 15.14 9.37 -25.10
CA PRO A 363 15.62 8.87 -26.37
C PRO A 363 14.47 8.11 -27.04
N PRO A 364 14.25 8.34 -28.33
CA PRO A 364 13.12 7.75 -29.03
C PRO A 364 13.18 6.23 -28.90
N ILE A 365 12.02 5.60 -28.79
CA ILE A 365 11.93 4.14 -28.85
C ILE A 365 12.36 3.73 -30.26
N LEU A 366 13.40 2.92 -30.38
CA LEU A 366 13.78 2.35 -31.67
C LEU A 366 13.16 0.96 -31.80
N ILE A 367 12.51 0.70 -32.92
CA ILE A 367 11.89 -0.59 -33.20
C ILE A 367 12.58 -1.21 -34.39
N GLY A 368 13.02 -2.45 -34.20
CA GLY A 368 13.62 -3.23 -35.26
C GLY A 368 12.65 -3.56 -36.40
N PRO A 369 13.16 -3.83 -37.61
CA PRO A 369 12.35 -4.35 -38.70
C PRO A 369 11.49 -5.53 -38.25
N GLY A 370 10.22 -5.56 -38.65
CA GLY A 370 9.30 -6.65 -38.28
C GLY A 370 8.98 -6.77 -36.79
N PHE A 371 9.26 -5.73 -35.99
CA PHE A 371 9.02 -5.70 -34.55
C PHE A 371 9.77 -6.81 -33.79
N GLU A 372 11.00 -7.13 -34.22
CA GLU A 372 11.80 -8.22 -33.64
C GLU A 372 12.55 -7.82 -32.37
N TRP A 373 12.78 -6.53 -32.18
CA TRP A 373 13.40 -5.97 -30.99
C TRP A 373 12.91 -4.54 -30.74
N VAL A 374 13.00 -4.10 -29.50
CA VAL A 374 12.70 -2.73 -29.05
C VAL A 374 13.90 -2.20 -28.30
N ARG A 375 14.38 -1.00 -28.64
CA ARG A 375 15.36 -0.26 -27.83
C ARG A 375 14.64 0.82 -27.06
N SER A 376 14.58 0.69 -25.74
CA SER A 376 14.01 1.68 -24.81
C SER A 376 15.04 1.99 -23.74
N ASP A 377 15.11 3.26 -23.31
CA ASP A 377 16.02 3.70 -22.25
C ASP A 377 17.49 3.31 -22.51
N GLY A 378 17.88 3.27 -23.79
CA GLY A 378 19.21 2.85 -24.24
C GLY A 378 19.45 1.34 -24.28
N GLN A 379 18.54 0.51 -23.74
CA GLN A 379 18.67 -0.94 -23.69
C GLN A 379 17.93 -1.63 -24.85
N LEU A 380 18.57 -2.63 -25.46
CA LEU A 380 17.97 -3.45 -26.52
C LEU A 380 17.25 -4.66 -25.91
N HIS A 381 15.95 -4.77 -26.17
CA HIS A 381 15.10 -5.87 -25.72
C HIS A 381 14.65 -6.71 -26.93
N PRO A 382 15.10 -7.96 -27.07
CA PRO A 382 14.56 -8.88 -28.07
C PRO A 382 13.08 -9.14 -27.79
N VAL A 383 12.23 -9.03 -28.81
CA VAL A 383 10.81 -9.38 -28.69
C VAL A 383 10.71 -10.90 -28.76
N PRO A 384 10.11 -11.57 -27.75
CA PRO A 384 10.02 -13.03 -27.73
C PRO A 384 9.44 -13.59 -29.02
N ASN A 385 9.94 -14.77 -29.45
CA ASN A 385 9.44 -15.49 -30.62
C ASN A 385 7.97 -15.90 -30.42
N GLY A 386 7.08 -14.99 -30.80
CA GLY A 386 5.64 -15.16 -30.69
C GLY A 386 4.94 -14.13 -31.55
N HIS A 387 4.31 -14.59 -32.63
CA HIS A 387 3.62 -13.73 -33.60
C HIS A 387 2.68 -12.74 -32.91
N LYS A 388 1.92 -13.17 -31.90
CA LYS A 388 0.93 -12.34 -31.19
C LYS A 388 1.54 -11.15 -30.42
N VAL A 389 2.74 -11.31 -29.82
CA VAL A 389 3.38 -10.18 -29.12
C VAL A 389 3.87 -9.15 -30.13
N ARG A 390 4.45 -9.60 -31.25
CA ARG A 390 4.86 -8.71 -32.35
C ARG A 390 3.66 -8.01 -32.98
N THR A 391 2.54 -8.72 -33.19
CA THR A 391 1.28 -8.14 -33.69
C THR A 391 0.70 -7.13 -32.71
N LEU A 392 0.71 -7.39 -31.39
CA LEU A 392 0.24 -6.40 -30.41
C LEU A 392 1.09 -5.13 -30.47
N LEU A 393 2.41 -5.30 -30.50
CA LEU A 393 3.35 -4.20 -30.60
C LEU A 393 3.13 -3.40 -31.89
N SER A 394 2.95 -4.07 -33.04
CA SER A 394 2.72 -3.40 -34.32
C SER A 394 1.44 -2.59 -34.32
N VAL A 395 0.33 -3.17 -33.84
CA VAL A 395 -0.97 -2.49 -33.80
C VAL A 395 -0.89 -1.21 -32.97
N VAL A 396 -0.25 -1.24 -31.80
CA VAL A 396 -0.13 -0.07 -30.92
C VAL A 396 0.70 1.05 -31.56
N PHE A 397 1.85 0.71 -32.13
CA PHE A 397 2.74 1.70 -32.75
C PHE A 397 2.17 2.26 -34.05
N GLU A 398 1.57 1.42 -34.89
CA GLU A 398 0.89 1.86 -36.11
C GLU A 398 -0.32 2.73 -35.82
N GLU A 399 -1.11 2.40 -34.78
CA GLU A 399 -2.24 3.25 -34.37
C GLU A 399 -1.75 4.60 -33.87
N ARG A 400 -0.72 4.60 -33.03
CA ARG A 400 -0.10 5.84 -32.55
C ARG A 400 0.46 6.69 -33.70
N GLN A 401 1.02 6.07 -34.74
CA GLN A 401 1.51 6.76 -35.92
C GLN A 401 0.37 7.39 -36.74
N ARG A 402 -0.74 6.65 -36.92
CA ARG A 402 -1.90 7.12 -37.70
C ARG A 402 -2.73 8.15 -36.94
N ASN A 403 -2.96 7.91 -35.66
CA ASN A 403 -3.83 8.69 -34.78
C ASN A 403 -3.11 9.00 -33.46
N PRO A 404 -2.23 10.02 -33.44
CA PRO A 404 -1.50 10.40 -32.25
C PRO A 404 -2.41 10.66 -31.03
N GLY A 405 -2.36 9.76 -30.04
CA GLY A 405 -3.03 9.93 -28.74
C GLY A 405 -4.38 9.21 -28.64
N ALA A 406 -4.82 8.58 -29.74
CA ALA A 406 -5.97 7.72 -29.74
C ALA A 406 -5.69 6.41 -28.99
N TRP A 407 -6.74 5.88 -28.36
CA TRP A 407 -6.75 4.53 -27.81
C TRP A 407 -6.94 3.52 -28.92
N VAL A 408 -6.22 2.39 -28.85
CA VAL A 408 -6.55 1.20 -29.63
C VAL A 408 -7.66 0.45 -28.88
N PRO A 409 -8.89 0.37 -29.41
CA PRO A 409 -9.98 -0.32 -28.72
C PRO A 409 -9.63 -1.78 -28.43
N ILE A 410 -10.06 -2.28 -27.26
CA ILE A 410 -9.81 -3.68 -26.86
C ILE A 410 -10.31 -4.66 -27.92
N GLU A 411 -11.45 -4.38 -28.55
CA GLU A 411 -12.00 -5.25 -29.58
C GLU A 411 -11.14 -5.28 -30.84
N THR A 412 -10.57 -4.15 -31.25
CA THR A 412 -9.58 -4.09 -32.33
C THR A 412 -8.36 -4.95 -32.00
N LEU A 413 -7.89 -4.94 -30.75
CA LEU A 413 -6.80 -5.80 -30.31
C LEU A 413 -7.19 -7.28 -30.41
N TYR A 414 -8.40 -7.64 -29.98
CA TYR A 414 -8.88 -9.02 -30.04
C TYR A 414 -8.97 -9.54 -31.47
N GLU A 415 -9.54 -8.75 -32.37
CA GLU A 415 -9.67 -9.08 -33.79
C GLU A 415 -8.30 -9.28 -34.44
N LYS A 416 -7.33 -8.41 -34.16
CA LYS A 416 -5.98 -8.48 -34.74
C LYS A 416 -5.15 -9.64 -34.19
N LEU A 417 -5.26 -9.93 -32.89
CA LEU A 417 -4.43 -10.94 -32.23
C LEU A 417 -4.94 -12.37 -32.42
N TRP A 418 -6.24 -12.50 -32.66
CA TRP A 418 -6.94 -13.78 -32.65
C TRP A 418 -8.00 -13.87 -33.75
N ALA A 419 -7.69 -13.31 -34.92
CA ALA A 419 -8.55 -13.40 -36.09
C ALA A 419 -8.98 -14.86 -36.35
N GLY A 420 -10.28 -15.12 -36.27
CA GLY A 420 -10.87 -16.46 -36.51
C GLY A 420 -10.78 -17.46 -35.34
N GLU A 421 -10.08 -17.15 -34.25
CA GLU A 421 -10.00 -18.05 -33.09
C GLU A 421 -11.25 -17.90 -32.18
N ARG A 422 -11.94 -19.01 -31.90
CA ARG A 422 -13.03 -19.02 -30.91
C ARG A 422 -12.45 -19.21 -29.51
N MET A 423 -12.47 -18.14 -28.72
CA MET A 423 -12.14 -18.18 -27.29
C MET A 423 -13.26 -17.60 -26.44
N ARG A 424 -13.37 -18.12 -25.22
CA ARG A 424 -14.21 -17.53 -24.16
C ARG A 424 -13.70 -16.11 -23.85
N PRO A 425 -14.59 -15.13 -23.56
CA PRO A 425 -14.20 -13.74 -23.29
C PRO A 425 -13.10 -13.61 -22.23
N ALA A 426 -13.28 -14.24 -21.05
CA ALA A 426 -12.30 -14.21 -19.96
C ALA A 426 -10.90 -14.72 -20.39
N SER A 427 -10.84 -15.71 -21.28
CA SER A 427 -9.56 -16.22 -21.80
C SER A 427 -8.86 -15.23 -22.73
N ARG A 428 -9.60 -14.39 -23.48
CA ARG A 428 -9.01 -13.34 -24.32
C ARG A 428 -8.44 -12.23 -23.46
N THR A 429 -9.19 -11.79 -22.46
CA THR A 429 -8.76 -10.79 -21.48
C THR A 429 -7.47 -11.22 -20.80
N ASN A 430 -7.43 -12.41 -20.19
CA ASN A 430 -6.24 -12.91 -19.51
C ASN A 430 -5.02 -12.98 -20.43
N ARG A 431 -5.21 -13.47 -21.67
CA ARG A 431 -4.10 -13.55 -22.65
C ARG A 431 -3.62 -12.17 -23.08
N LEU A 432 -4.52 -11.19 -23.26
CA LEU A 432 -4.15 -9.81 -23.59
C LEU A 432 -3.35 -9.19 -22.43
N ASN A 433 -3.78 -9.40 -21.18
CA ASN A 433 -3.08 -8.92 -19.99
C ASN A 433 -1.66 -9.47 -19.93
N VAL A 434 -1.47 -10.77 -20.16
CA VAL A 434 -0.15 -11.40 -20.22
C VAL A 434 0.73 -10.78 -21.32
N MET A 435 0.17 -10.46 -22.49
CA MET A 435 0.92 -9.82 -23.57
C MET A 435 1.29 -8.37 -23.25
N ILE A 436 0.39 -7.60 -22.63
CA ILE A 436 0.68 -6.24 -22.15
C ILE A 436 1.81 -6.26 -21.12
N SER A 437 1.76 -7.18 -20.15
CA SER A 437 2.84 -7.37 -19.17
C SER A 437 4.16 -7.78 -19.81
N ARG A 438 4.15 -8.48 -20.95
CA ARG A 438 5.35 -8.74 -21.74
C ARG A 438 5.88 -7.47 -22.41
N LEU A 439 5.01 -6.66 -23.03
CA LEU A 439 5.41 -5.39 -23.63
C LEU A 439 6.01 -4.42 -22.61
N ARG A 440 5.41 -4.34 -21.42
CA ARG A 440 5.94 -3.52 -20.32
C ARG A 440 7.37 -3.90 -19.92
N ARG A 441 7.69 -5.20 -19.94
CA ARG A 441 9.06 -5.72 -19.70
C ARG A 441 10.06 -5.45 -20.83
N LEU A 442 9.60 -5.04 -22.01
CA LEU A 442 10.46 -4.58 -23.12
C LEU A 442 10.82 -3.08 -23.01
N GLY A 443 10.71 -2.51 -21.81
CA GLY A 443 10.95 -1.08 -21.56
C GLY A 443 9.76 -0.17 -21.85
N LEU A 444 8.59 -0.72 -22.21
CA LEU A 444 7.37 0.08 -22.45
C LEU A 444 6.53 0.32 -21.19
N GLY A 445 7.03 -0.04 -20.00
CA GLY A 445 6.30 -0.03 -18.72
C GLY A 445 5.34 1.15 -18.50
N LYS A 446 5.91 2.31 -18.15
CA LYS A 446 5.15 3.56 -17.94
C LYS A 446 4.66 4.21 -19.25
N ARG A 447 5.21 3.77 -20.38
CA ARG A 447 4.97 4.31 -21.73
C ARG A 447 3.71 3.74 -22.38
N LEU A 448 3.21 2.63 -21.85
CA LEU A 448 2.06 1.89 -22.36
C LEU A 448 0.90 1.99 -21.36
N GLU A 449 -0.03 2.86 -21.69
CA GLU A 449 -1.22 3.17 -20.92
C GLU A 449 -2.35 2.20 -21.26
N ARG A 450 -3.16 1.88 -20.25
CA ARG A 450 -4.34 1.03 -20.38
C ARG A 450 -5.53 1.72 -19.71
N SER A 451 -6.68 1.68 -20.38
CA SER A 451 -7.96 2.13 -19.84
C SER A 451 -9.09 1.19 -20.28
N PRO A 452 -10.33 1.39 -19.82
CA PRO A 452 -11.50 0.71 -20.38
C PRO A 452 -11.67 0.95 -21.90
N GLU A 453 -11.15 2.06 -22.41
CA GLU A 453 -11.24 2.44 -23.83
C GLU A 453 -10.26 1.66 -24.71
N GLY A 454 -9.19 1.09 -24.12
CA GLY A 454 -8.18 0.40 -24.91
C GLY A 454 -6.76 0.39 -24.36
N LEU A 455 -5.83 0.29 -25.29
CA LEU A 455 -4.39 0.38 -25.06
C LEU A 455 -3.82 1.57 -25.84
N ARG A 456 -2.95 2.36 -25.24
CA ARG A 456 -2.35 3.55 -25.86
C ARG A 456 -0.86 3.64 -25.54
N LEU A 457 -0.06 4.06 -26.52
CA LEU A 457 1.32 4.49 -26.28
C LEU A 457 1.32 5.98 -25.95
N ASP A 458 2.03 6.36 -24.89
CA ASP A 458 2.14 7.74 -24.41
C ASP A 458 2.48 8.70 -25.56
N PRO A 459 1.65 9.73 -25.78
CA PRO A 459 1.80 10.62 -26.91
C PRO A 459 3.02 11.55 -26.85
N SER A 460 3.66 11.68 -25.69
CA SER A 460 4.85 12.50 -25.53
C SER A 460 6.13 11.83 -26.04
N ILE A 461 6.08 10.53 -26.32
CA ILE A 461 7.27 9.73 -26.60
C ILE A 461 7.52 9.63 -28.10
N GLY A 462 8.73 10.01 -28.52
CA GLY A 462 9.21 9.79 -29.89
C GLY A 462 9.51 8.31 -30.15
N PHE A 463 9.32 7.86 -31.39
CA PHE A 463 9.74 6.53 -31.81
C PHE A 463 10.15 6.48 -33.28
N VAL A 464 10.96 5.49 -33.64
CA VAL A 464 11.42 5.23 -35.00
C VAL A 464 11.25 3.73 -35.30
N ILE A 465 10.61 3.42 -36.43
CA ILE A 465 10.46 2.05 -36.94
C ILE A 465 11.41 1.85 -38.12
N GLY A 466 12.23 0.79 -38.08
CA GLY A 466 13.05 0.39 -39.24
C GLY A 466 14.48 0.93 -39.26
N GLY A 467 15.13 0.96 -38.09
CA GLY A 467 16.58 1.26 -37.98
C GLY A 467 17.49 0.13 -38.44
#